data_AF-A0A147HZ07-F1
#
_entry.id   AF-A0A147HZ07-F1
#
_cell.length_a   1.000
_cell.length_b   1.000
_cell.length_c   1.000
_cell.angle_alpha   90.00
_cell.angle_beta   90.00
_cell.angle_gamma   90.00
#
_symmetry.space_group_name_H-M   'P 1'
#
loop_
_entity.id
_entity.type
_entity.pdbx_description
1 polymer ?
#
loop_
_entity_poly.entity_id
_entity_poly.type
_entity_poly.pdbx_seq_one_letter_code
_entity_poly.pdbx_strand_id
1 'polypeptide(L)' 'MPLTSPDTGREPFGAWIVAQVDRHGLIGELVKAAKADRNFPREGSPEDVRKHLSRMQADGDMFDAVDDAETDWLCC' A
#
# COMPACT_ATOMS: atom_id res chain seq x y z
N MET A 1 16.37 -19.97 13.27
CA MET A 1 15.11 -20.12 12.51
C MET A 1 14.51 -18.73 12.44
N PRO A 2 14.47 -18.02 11.30
CA PRO A 2 13.70 -16.78 11.24
C PRO A 2 12.22 -17.14 11.21
N LEU A 3 11.49 -16.65 12.20
CA LEU A 3 10.03 -16.74 12.28
C LEU A 3 9.46 -15.77 11.24
N THR A 4 9.37 -16.21 9.97
CA THR A 4 8.32 -15.68 9.08
C THR A 4 7.03 -16.23 9.65
N SER A 5 6.38 -15.46 10.51
CA SER A 5 4.96 -15.65 10.76
C SER A 5 4.25 -15.21 9.48
N PRO A 6 3.55 -16.09 8.74
CA PRO A 6 2.47 -15.60 7.91
C PRO A 6 1.45 -15.03 8.90
N ASP A 7 1.19 -13.73 8.85
CA ASP A 7 -0.04 -13.23 9.46
C ASP A 7 -1.19 -13.95 8.74
N THR A 8 -1.69 -15.00 9.40
CA THR A 8 -2.48 -16.06 8.77
C THR A 8 -3.92 -15.58 8.72
N GLY A 9 -4.21 -14.70 7.77
CA GLY A 9 -5.59 -14.31 7.44
C GLY A 9 -5.72 -13.01 6.65
N ARG A 10 -4.82 -12.03 6.84
CA ARG A 10 -4.93 -10.73 6.19
C ARG A 10 -4.05 -10.66 4.93
N GLU A 11 -4.64 -10.21 3.84
CA GLU A 11 -3.90 -9.95 2.61
C GLU A 11 -2.82 -8.86 2.84
N PRO A 12 -1.66 -8.97 2.17
CA PRO A 12 -0.60 -7.97 2.31
C PRO A 12 -1.11 -6.60 1.90
N PHE A 13 -0.66 -5.55 2.59
CA PHE A 13 -1.10 -4.17 2.36
C PHE A 13 -1.01 -3.77 0.88
N GLY A 14 0.09 -4.14 0.21
CA GLY A 14 0.24 -3.87 -1.22
C GLY A 14 -0.84 -4.52 -2.09
N ALA A 15 -1.29 -5.74 -1.77
CA ALA A 15 -2.34 -6.44 -2.50
C ALA A 15 -3.69 -5.81 -2.19
N TRP A 16 -3.92 -5.46 -0.92
CA TRP A 16 -5.11 -4.75 -0.47
C TRP A 16 -5.32 -3.42 -1.18
N ILE A 17 -4.25 -2.62 -1.34
CA ILE A 17 -4.29 -1.36 -2.10
C ILE A 17 -4.71 -1.62 -3.55
N VAL A 18 -4.11 -2.61 -4.21
CA VAL A 18 -4.44 -2.91 -5.61
C VAL A 18 -5.85 -3.50 -5.74
N ALA A 19 -6.35 -4.19 -4.71
CA ALA A 19 -7.72 -4.71 -4.67
C ALA A 19 -8.78 -3.63 -4.45
N GLN A 20 -8.41 -2.46 -3.92
CA GLN A 20 -9.36 -1.37 -3.73
C GLN A 20 -10.03 -0.94 -5.05
N VAL A 21 -11.35 -0.78 -4.98
CA VAL A 21 -12.21 -0.27 -6.04
C VAL A 21 -13.00 0.91 -5.48
N ASP A 22 -13.34 1.88 -6.34
CA ASP A 22 -14.17 3.03 -5.95
C ASP A 22 -13.60 3.91 -4.82
N ARG A 23 -12.27 3.94 -4.65
CA ARG A 23 -11.61 4.89 -3.75
C ARG A 23 -11.46 6.26 -4.44
N HIS A 24 -11.78 7.31 -3.71
CA HIS A 24 -11.69 8.70 -4.15
C HIS A 24 -10.63 9.46 -3.32
N GLY A 25 -10.26 10.66 -3.78
CA GLY A 25 -9.22 11.46 -3.13
C GLY A 25 -7.83 10.84 -3.22
N LEU A 26 -6.97 11.15 -2.25
CA LEU A 26 -5.57 10.75 -2.23
C LEU A 26 -5.37 9.22 -2.25
N ILE A 27 -6.21 8.47 -1.52
CA ILE A 27 -6.19 6.99 -1.56
C ILE A 27 -6.55 6.49 -2.96
N GLY A 28 -7.52 7.12 -3.64
CA GLY A 28 -7.87 6.78 -5.01
C GLY A 28 -6.72 7.01 -6.00
N GLU A 29 -5.94 8.07 -5.80
CA GLU A 29 -4.74 8.34 -6.59
C GLU A 29 -3.62 7.34 -6.31
N LEU A 30 -3.41 6.97 -5.03
CA LEU A 30 -2.48 5.92 -4.62
C LEU A 30 -2.83 4.57 -5.27
N VAL A 31 -4.10 4.18 -5.26
CA VAL A 31 -4.58 2.93 -5.88
C VAL A 31 -4.35 2.94 -7.39
N LYS A 32 -4.61 4.08 -8.06
CA LYS A 32 -4.33 4.23 -9.50
C LYS A 32 -2.85 4.11 -9.80
N ALA A 33 -2.00 4.77 -9.01
CA ALA A 33 -0.55 4.71 -9.15
C ALA A 33 -0.03 3.27 -8.92
N ALA A 34 -0.49 2.60 -7.87
CA ALA A 34 -0.14 1.21 -7.56
C ALA A 34 -0.56 0.23 -8.67
N LYS A 35 -1.71 0.45 -9.32
CA LYS A 35 -2.17 -0.35 -10.47
C LYS A 35 -1.35 -0.09 -11.73
N ALA A 36 -0.91 1.15 -11.95
CA ALA A 36 -0.08 1.52 -13.09
C ALA A 36 1.37 1.04 -12.95
N ASP A 37 1.88 0.97 -11.71
CA ASP A 37 3.24 0.57 -11.41
C ASP A 37 3.38 -0.96 -11.34
N ARG A 38 4.22 -1.51 -12.23
CA ARG A 38 4.50 -2.95 -12.29
C ARG A 38 5.50 -3.43 -11.23
N ASN A 39 6.32 -2.53 -10.71
CA ASN A 39 7.29 -2.78 -9.64
C ASN A 39 6.69 -2.51 -8.26
N PHE A 40 5.42 -2.10 -8.19
CA PHE A 40 4.74 -1.87 -6.93
C PHE A 40 4.81 -3.13 -6.04
N PRO A 41 5.21 -2.99 -4.77
CA PRO A 41 5.40 -4.13 -3.87
C PRO A 41 4.04 -4.67 -3.40
N ARG A 42 3.39 -5.49 -4.25
CA ARG A 42 2.07 -6.08 -3.98
C ARG A 42 2.05 -7.02 -2.78
N GLU A 43 3.14 -7.72 -2.54
CA GLU A 43 3.29 -8.59 -1.37
C GLU A 43 3.97 -7.88 -0.20
N GLY A 44 4.15 -6.56 -0.32
CA GLY A 44 4.86 -5.74 0.65
C GLY A 44 3.98 -5.14 1.74
N SER A 45 4.65 -4.77 2.83
CA SER A 45 4.10 -4.02 3.95
C SER A 45 3.91 -2.53 3.60
N PRO A 46 3.17 -1.76 4.42
CA PRO A 46 3.07 -0.30 4.23
C PRO A 46 4.44 0.37 4.17
N GLU A 47 5.42 -0.11 4.94
CA GLU A 47 6.81 0.37 4.87
C GLU A 47 7.48 0.13 3.51
N ASP A 48 7.25 -1.00 2.85
CA ASP A 48 7.76 -1.29 1.51
C ASP A 48 7.13 -0.35 0.48
N VAL A 49 5.81 -0.10 0.59
CA VAL A 49 5.11 0.88 -0.24
C VAL A 49 5.68 2.28 -0.04
N ARG A 50 5.89 2.73 1.22
CA ARG A 50 6.50 4.03 1.54
C ARG A 50 7.92 4.15 0.96
N LYS A 51 8.75 3.11 1.10
CA LYS A 51 10.10 3.07 0.52
C LYS A 51 10.07 3.15 -1.00
N HIS A 52 9.13 2.44 -1.64
CA HIS A 52 8.93 2.49 -3.09
C HIS A 52 8.53 3.89 -3.56
N LEU A 53 7.56 4.53 -2.89
CA LEU A 53 7.14 5.90 -3.17
C LEU A 53 8.29 6.91 -2.98
N SER A 54 9.06 6.77 -1.91
CA SER A 54 10.26 7.59 -1.66
C SER A 54 11.30 7.44 -2.77
N ARG A 55 11.54 6.21 -3.24
CA ARG A 55 12.44 5.95 -4.37
C ARG A 55 11.96 6.60 -5.67
N MET A 56 10.65 6.66 -5.88
CA MET A 56 10.05 7.34 -7.03
C MET A 56 9.96 8.86 -6.87
N GLN A 57 10.39 9.39 -5.72
CA GLN A 57 10.25 10.81 -5.37
C GLN A 57 8.78 11.27 -5.46
N ALA A 58 7.87 10.43 -5.00
CA ALA A 58 6.45 10.76 -4.93
C ALA A 58 6.21 11.98 -4.02
N ASP A 59 5.14 12.71 -4.29
CA ASP A 59 4.74 13.88 -3.49
C ASP A 59 4.37 13.51 -2.05
N GLY A 60 4.46 14.49 -1.15
CA GLY A 60 4.14 14.34 0.27
C GLY A 60 2.72 13.78 0.51
N ASP A 61 1.77 14.22 -0.31
CA ASP A 61 0.37 13.78 -0.28
C ASP A 61 0.20 12.26 -0.52
N MET A 62 1.14 11.62 -1.22
CA MET A 62 1.10 10.17 -1.46
C MET A 62 1.52 9.39 -0.21
N PHE A 63 2.35 9.97 0.65
CA PHE A 63 2.69 9.37 1.94
C PHE A 63 1.53 9.47 2.93
N ASP A 64 0.82 10.59 2.91
CA ASP A 64 -0.43 10.79 3.66
C ASP A 64 -1.49 9.76 3.23
N ALA A 65 -1.66 9.57 1.92
CA ALA A 65 -2.53 8.53 1.36
C ALA A 65 -2.20 7.12 1.87
N VAL A 66 -0.91 6.80 2.08
CA VAL A 66 -0.49 5.49 2.60
C VAL A 66 -0.80 5.36 4.09
N ASP A 67 -0.65 6.43 4.87
CA ASP A 67 -0.99 6.42 6.30
C ASP A 67 -2.49 6.23 6.55
N ASP A 68 -3.31 6.96 5.79
CA ASP A 68 -4.76 6.87 5.83
C ASP A 68 -5.24 5.48 5.39
N ALA A 69 -4.66 4.97 4.30
CA ALA A 69 -4.92 3.62 3.81
C ALA A 69 -4.43 2.53 4.77
N GLU A 70 -3.30 2.72 5.45
CA GLU A 70 -2.79 1.79 6.47
C GLU A 70 -3.79 1.69 7.64
N THR A 71 -4.35 2.81 8.07
CA THR A 71 -5.39 2.82 9.11
C THR A 71 -6.63 2.04 8.69
N ASP A 72 -7.12 2.25 7.47
CA ASP A 72 -8.29 1.54 6.91
C ASP A 72 -8.01 0.02 6.77
N TRP A 73 -6.82 -0.32 6.28
CA TRP A 73 -6.35 -1.71 6.23
C TRP A 73 -6.29 -2.31 7.62
N LEU A 74 -5.76 -1.60 8.63
CA LEU A 74 -5.67 -2.07 10.01
C LEU A 74 -7.05 -2.28 10.67
N CYS A 75 -8.08 -1.57 10.22
CA CYS A 75 -9.45 -1.69 10.71
C CYS A 75 -10.31 -2.80 10.05
N CYS A 76 -9.88 -3.39 8.93
CA CYS A 76 -10.65 -4.39 8.15
C CYS A 76 -10.23 -5.85 8.41
#